data_AF-A0A7V3RVU8-F1
#
_entry.id   AF-A0A7V3RVU8-F1
#
_cell.length_a   1.000
_cell.length_b   1.000
_cell.length_c   1.000
_cell.angle_alpha   90.00
_cell.angle_beta   90.00
_cell.angle_gamma   90.00
#
_symmetry.space_group_name_H-M   'P 1'
#
loop_
_entity.id
_entity.type
_entity.pdbx_description
1 polymer ?
#
loop_
_entity_poly.entity_id
_entity_poly.type
_entity_poly.pdbx_seq_one_letter_code
_entity_poly.pdbx_strand_id
1 'polypeptide(L)'
;VLARVASLFSARNYNIEALTAAHSKEPGTSMITCTTWGDARTMERIVKQLRNLVEVKRVVHAPLDVHNPRVREMILVKLDVEGQRQREALERAKKFGARILRRAPRGLLIEATGSGERLEELLAALGDFRVEHIARSGPVILSMDSRPRRRGPPGLRKMGDGYIGASGPVKQKERSGLENGQDRFWRSNGGGSDPS
;
A
#
# COMPACT_ATOMS: atom_id res chain seq x y z
N VAL A 1 -0.44 -12.17 7.97
CA VAL A 1 -1.14 -11.49 6.84
C VAL A 1 -0.57 -11.87 5.47
N LEU A 2 0.74 -11.71 5.21
CA LEU A 2 1.33 -12.02 3.89
C LEU A 2 1.01 -13.44 3.38
N ALA A 3 1.20 -14.46 4.21
CA ALA A 3 0.91 -15.86 3.85
C ALA A 3 -0.56 -16.07 3.44
N ARG A 4 -1.51 -15.37 4.06
CA ARG A 4 -2.94 -15.43 3.71
C ARG A 4 -3.22 -14.76 2.37
N VAL A 5 -2.57 -13.63 2.09
CA VAL A 5 -2.65 -12.99 0.77
C VAL A 5 -2.11 -13.93 -0.29
N ALA A 6 -0.90 -14.46 -0.14
CA ALA A 6 -0.32 -15.42 -1.10
C ALA A 6 -1.22 -16.66 -1.29
N SER A 7 -1.76 -17.22 -0.20
CA SER A 7 -2.64 -18.39 -0.26
C SER A 7 -3.93 -18.15 -1.04
N LEU A 8 -4.49 -16.92 -1.02
CA LEU A 8 -5.69 -16.58 -1.80
C LEU A 8 -5.43 -16.70 -3.30
N PHE A 9 -4.24 -16.27 -3.75
CA PHE A 9 -3.82 -16.37 -5.14
C PHE A 9 -3.56 -17.83 -5.52
N SER A 10 -2.79 -18.57 -4.71
CA SER A 10 -2.48 -19.99 -4.96
C SER A 10 -3.74 -20.87 -5.00
N ALA A 11 -4.67 -20.68 -4.06
CA ALA A 11 -5.88 -21.51 -3.95
C ALA A 11 -6.83 -21.39 -5.16
N ARG A 12 -6.68 -20.35 -5.97
CA ARG A 12 -7.50 -20.10 -7.16
C ARG A 12 -6.70 -20.08 -8.45
N ASN A 13 -5.44 -20.53 -8.36
CA ASN A 13 -4.51 -20.59 -9.47
C ASN A 13 -4.35 -19.22 -10.18
N TYR A 14 -4.37 -18.13 -9.40
CA TYR A 14 -4.03 -16.80 -9.91
C TYR A 14 -2.52 -16.67 -9.98
N ASN A 15 -2.01 -16.21 -11.12
CA ASN A 15 -0.58 -16.03 -11.33
C ASN A 15 -0.06 -14.85 -10.49
N ILE A 16 0.97 -15.08 -9.69
CA ILE A 16 1.70 -13.99 -9.01
C ILE A 16 2.97 -13.74 -9.82
N GLU A 17 3.04 -12.59 -10.47
CA GLU A 17 4.26 -12.17 -11.17
C GLU A 17 5.28 -11.58 -10.18
N ALA A 18 4.78 -10.77 -9.22
CA ALA A 18 5.60 -10.19 -8.17
C ALA A 18 4.77 -9.97 -6.91
N LEU A 19 5.42 -10.13 -5.76
CA LEU A 19 4.83 -9.86 -4.45
C LEU A 19 5.87 -9.19 -3.56
N THR A 20 5.63 -7.95 -3.20
CA THR A 20 6.50 -7.17 -2.31
C THR A 20 5.74 -6.83 -1.04
N ALA A 21 6.41 -6.92 0.11
CA ALA A 21 5.81 -6.64 1.40
C ALA A 21 6.81 -5.90 2.29
N ALA A 22 6.40 -4.78 2.85
CA ALA A 22 7.19 -4.01 3.80
C ALA A 22 6.30 -3.36 4.85
N HIS A 23 6.87 -2.99 6.00
CA HIS A 23 6.14 -2.22 7.01
C HIS A 23 5.72 -0.86 6.45
N SER A 24 4.53 -0.41 6.82
CA SER A 24 4.06 0.94 6.50
C SER A 24 4.47 1.91 7.62
N LYS A 25 4.21 3.22 7.43
CA LYS A 25 4.42 4.23 8.46
C LYS A 25 3.60 3.96 9.74
N GLU A 26 2.40 3.40 9.61
CA GLU A 26 1.55 3.09 10.76
C GLU A 26 2.05 1.79 11.43
N PRO A 27 2.40 1.82 12.74
CA PRO A 27 2.82 0.62 13.45
C PRO A 27 1.81 -0.51 13.35
N GLY A 28 2.30 -1.76 13.25
CA GLY A 28 1.45 -2.94 13.11
C GLY A 28 0.78 -3.08 11.74
N THR A 29 1.15 -2.27 10.74
CA THR A 29 0.66 -2.41 9.37
C THR A 29 1.78 -2.65 8.37
N SER A 30 1.42 -3.32 7.28
CA SER A 30 2.30 -3.57 6.14
C SER A 30 1.63 -3.09 4.86
N MET A 31 2.44 -2.61 3.94
CA MET A 31 2.04 -2.39 2.56
C MET A 31 2.49 -3.60 1.74
N ILE A 32 1.55 -4.16 0.98
CA ILE A 32 1.81 -5.27 0.07
C ILE A 32 1.48 -4.79 -1.35
N THR A 33 2.43 -4.94 -2.28
CA THR A 33 2.18 -4.77 -3.72
C THR A 33 2.22 -6.15 -4.36
N CYS A 34 1.18 -6.47 -5.13
CA CYS A 34 1.07 -7.73 -5.84
C CYS A 34 0.78 -7.43 -7.31
N THR A 35 1.60 -7.99 -8.20
CA THR A 35 1.39 -7.93 -9.65
C THR A 35 0.87 -9.28 -10.12
N THR A 36 -0.18 -9.25 -10.93
CA THR A 36 -0.87 -10.43 -11.46
C THR A 36 -1.46 -10.09 -12.82
N TRP A 37 -1.69 -11.13 -13.63
CA TRP A 37 -2.37 -11.03 -14.91
C TRP A 37 -3.79 -11.61 -14.81
N GLY A 38 -4.73 -11.05 -15.59
CA GLY A 38 -6.10 -11.56 -15.66
C GLY A 38 -7.06 -10.54 -16.26
N ASP A 39 -8.23 -11.02 -16.68
CA ASP A 39 -9.29 -10.17 -17.22
C ASP A 39 -9.95 -9.29 -16.12
N ALA A 40 -10.75 -8.31 -16.54
CA ALA A 40 -11.42 -7.39 -15.62
C ALA A 40 -12.28 -8.11 -14.56
N ARG A 41 -12.93 -9.22 -14.94
CA ARG A 41 -13.77 -10.02 -14.02
C ARG A 41 -12.91 -10.71 -12.95
N THR A 42 -11.76 -11.24 -13.33
CA THR A 42 -10.80 -11.89 -12.45
C THR A 42 -10.20 -10.87 -11.47
N MET A 43 -9.79 -9.70 -11.96
CA MET A 43 -9.29 -8.62 -11.10
C MET A 43 -10.35 -8.17 -10.09
N GLU A 44 -11.60 -8.00 -10.52
CA GLU A 44 -12.70 -7.63 -9.62
C GLU A 44 -12.91 -8.68 -8.53
N ARG A 45 -12.85 -9.98 -8.88
CA ARG A 45 -12.97 -11.09 -7.93
C ARG A 45 -11.83 -11.09 -6.91
N ILE A 46 -10.58 -10.95 -7.36
CA ILE A 46 -9.39 -10.88 -6.50
C ILE A 46 -9.55 -9.73 -5.49
N VAL A 47 -9.90 -8.55 -5.97
CA VAL A 47 -10.07 -7.36 -5.13
C VAL A 47 -11.19 -7.54 -4.09
N LYS A 48 -12.33 -8.12 -4.49
CA LYS A 48 -13.43 -8.41 -3.56
C LYS A 48 -13.00 -9.40 -2.48
N GLN A 49 -12.28 -10.46 -2.84
CA GLN A 49 -11.83 -11.47 -1.87
C GLN A 49 -10.79 -10.90 -0.91
N LEU A 50 -9.82 -10.11 -1.40
CA LEU A 50 -8.84 -9.46 -0.55
C LEU A 50 -9.50 -8.52 0.47
N ARG A 51 -10.56 -7.79 0.07
CA ARG A 51 -11.32 -6.91 0.97
C ARG A 51 -12.10 -7.65 2.05
N ASN A 52 -12.40 -8.94 1.84
CA ASN A 52 -13.10 -9.77 2.82
C ASN A 52 -12.16 -10.39 3.86
N LEU A 53 -10.84 -10.26 3.70
CA LEU A 53 -9.88 -10.68 4.71
C LEU A 53 -9.90 -9.69 5.87
N VAL A 54 -10.08 -10.19 7.09
CA VAL A 54 -10.19 -9.38 8.32
C VAL A 54 -8.98 -8.46 8.51
N GLU A 55 -7.78 -8.91 8.16
CA GLU A 55 -6.53 -8.16 8.35
C GLU A 55 -6.23 -7.14 7.25
N VAL A 56 -7.06 -7.06 6.20
CA VAL A 56 -6.84 -6.16 5.07
C VAL A 56 -7.56 -4.83 5.31
N LYS A 57 -6.79 -3.79 5.68
CA LYS A 57 -7.34 -2.44 5.90
C LYS A 57 -7.85 -1.78 4.61
N ARG A 58 -7.14 -1.94 3.50
CA ARG A 58 -7.46 -1.29 2.22
C ARG A 58 -6.87 -2.07 1.05
N VAL A 59 -7.64 -2.16 -0.04
CA VAL A 59 -7.18 -2.69 -1.33
C VAL A 59 -7.38 -1.63 -2.40
N VAL A 60 -6.29 -1.24 -3.05
CA VAL A 60 -6.29 -0.37 -4.22
C VAL A 60 -5.88 -1.22 -5.42
N HIS A 61 -6.75 -1.29 -6.42
CA HIS A 61 -6.41 -1.85 -7.72
C HIS A 61 -5.99 -0.70 -8.63
N ALA A 62 -4.80 -0.81 -9.20
CA ALA A 62 -4.29 0.10 -10.20
C ALA A 62 -3.74 -0.73 -11.37
N PRO A 63 -4.13 -0.44 -12.62
CA PRO A 63 -3.48 -1.05 -13.75
C PRO A 63 -1.99 -0.68 -13.76
N LEU A 64 -1.15 -1.63 -14.17
CA LEU A 64 0.25 -1.39 -14.44
C LEU A 64 0.36 -0.57 -15.73
N ASP A 65 0.17 0.74 -15.62
CA ASP A 65 0.43 1.67 -16.71
C ASP A 65 1.94 1.97 -16.73
N VAL A 66 2.60 1.62 -17.83
CA VAL A 66 4.04 1.79 -18.06
C VAL A 66 4.47 3.26 -17.99
N HIS A 67 3.55 4.20 -18.26
CA HIS A 67 3.80 5.63 -18.15
C HIS A 67 3.45 6.20 -16.77
N ASN A 68 3.01 5.38 -15.82
CA ASN A 68 2.70 5.83 -14.48
C ASN A 68 4.01 6.02 -13.68
N PRO A 69 4.45 7.26 -13.42
CA PRO A 69 5.70 7.51 -12.69
C PRO A 69 5.66 7.00 -11.23
N ARG A 70 4.47 6.59 -10.76
CA ARG A 70 4.24 6.08 -9.41
C ARG A 70 4.67 4.64 -9.22
N VAL A 71 4.96 3.91 -10.30
CA VAL A 71 5.45 2.54 -10.25
C VAL A 71 6.96 2.54 -10.43
N ARG A 72 7.68 1.99 -9.45
CA ARG A 72 9.14 1.88 -9.50
C ARG A 72 9.56 0.49 -9.12
N GLU A 73 10.65 0.04 -9.71
CA GLU A 73 11.31 -1.22 -9.38
C GLU A 73 12.82 -0.96 -9.25
N MET A 74 13.50 -1.78 -8.44
CA MET A 74 14.94 -1.79 -8.30
C MET A 74 15.50 -3.16 -8.70
N ILE A 75 16.63 -3.15 -9.39
CA ILE A 75 17.39 -4.37 -9.72
C ILE A 75 18.83 -4.25 -9.25
N LEU A 76 19.39 -5.39 -8.86
CA LEU A 76 20.83 -5.61 -8.74
C LEU A 76 21.26 -6.59 -9.81
N VAL A 77 22.34 -6.28 -10.52
CA VAL A 77 22.88 -7.13 -11.59
C VAL A 77 24.35 -7.40 -11.34
N LYS A 78 24.72 -8.67 -11.23
CA LYS A 78 26.09 -9.15 -11.15
C LYS A 78 26.52 -9.66 -12.52
N LEU A 79 27.60 -9.10 -13.05
CA LEU A 79 28.18 -9.43 -14.36
C LEU A 79 29.55 -10.07 -14.18
N ASP A 80 29.85 -11.14 -14.93
CA ASP A 80 31.20 -11.70 -15.10
C ASP A 80 31.89 -10.99 -16.27
N VAL A 81 32.61 -9.92 -15.96
CA VAL A 81 33.29 -9.07 -16.94
C VAL A 81 34.62 -8.58 -16.40
N GLU A 82 35.61 -8.44 -17.28
CA GLU A 82 36.95 -7.96 -16.97
C GLU A 82 37.50 -7.07 -18.09
N GLY A 83 38.62 -6.39 -17.80
CA GLY A 83 39.36 -5.60 -18.79
C GLY A 83 38.50 -4.59 -19.55
N GLN A 84 38.56 -4.65 -20.89
CA GLN A 84 37.84 -3.73 -21.77
C GLN A 84 36.32 -3.95 -21.74
N ARG A 85 35.86 -5.21 -21.68
CA ARG A 85 34.43 -5.53 -21.59
C ARG A 85 33.80 -4.96 -20.32
N GLN A 86 34.53 -4.95 -19.21
CA GLN A 86 34.06 -4.31 -17.98
C GLN A 86 33.88 -2.80 -18.15
N ARG A 87 34.77 -2.12 -18.89
CA ARG A 87 34.61 -0.67 -19.18
C ARG A 87 33.39 -0.41 -20.05
N GLU A 88 33.16 -1.24 -21.07
CA GLU A 88 31.96 -1.14 -21.92
C GLU A 88 30.67 -1.37 -21.12
N ALA A 89 30.64 -2.39 -20.26
CA ALA A 89 29.50 -2.67 -19.38
C ALA A 89 29.21 -1.49 -18.44
N LEU A 90 30.25 -0.86 -17.88
CA LEU A 90 30.13 0.34 -17.06
C LEU A 90 29.48 1.49 -17.83
N GLU A 91 29.95 1.78 -19.04
CA GLU A 91 29.41 2.87 -19.85
C GLU A 91 27.96 2.61 -20.27
N ARG A 92 27.62 1.37 -20.65
CA ARG A 92 26.21 1.01 -20.94
C ARG A 92 25.35 1.16 -19.70
N ALA A 93 25.77 0.65 -18.55
CA ALA A 93 25.02 0.74 -17.30
C ALA A 93 24.79 2.21 -16.87
N LYS A 94 25.80 3.08 -17.00
CA LYS A 94 25.70 4.51 -16.68
C LYS A 94 24.64 5.24 -17.51
N LYS A 95 24.44 4.89 -18.79
CA LYS A 95 23.40 5.50 -19.65
C LYS A 95 21.99 5.30 -19.08
N PHE A 96 21.77 4.22 -18.33
CA PHE A 96 20.49 3.95 -17.68
C PHE A 96 20.37 4.58 -16.29
N GLY A 97 21.42 5.26 -15.80
CA GLY A 97 21.48 5.80 -14.45
C GLY A 97 21.80 4.74 -13.39
N ALA A 98 22.40 3.62 -13.78
CA ALA A 98 22.81 2.58 -12.84
C ALA A 98 23.95 3.08 -11.95
N ARG A 99 23.90 2.71 -10.67
CA ARG A 99 24.94 2.94 -9.68
C ARG A 99 25.86 1.74 -9.62
N ILE A 100 27.16 1.99 -9.55
CA ILE A 100 28.16 0.93 -9.39
C ILE A 100 28.35 0.65 -7.91
N LEU A 101 27.93 -0.53 -7.46
CA LEU A 101 28.07 -0.93 -6.06
C LEU A 101 29.45 -1.53 -5.80
N ARG A 102 29.97 -2.32 -6.75
CA ARG A 102 31.29 -2.95 -6.63
C ARG A 102 31.91 -3.20 -7.99
N ARG A 103 33.20 -2.92 -8.09
CA ARG A 103 34.06 -3.27 -9.23
C ARG A 103 35.21 -4.14 -8.72
N ALA A 104 35.39 -5.32 -9.30
CA ALA A 104 36.52 -6.21 -9.03
C ALA A 104 37.36 -6.37 -10.31
N PRO A 105 38.58 -6.94 -10.27
CA PRO A 105 39.35 -7.23 -11.49
C PRO A 105 38.54 -8.04 -12.52
N ARG A 106 37.80 -9.03 -11.99
CA ARG A 106 36.81 -9.81 -12.71
C ARG A 106 35.50 -9.76 -11.93
N GLY A 107 34.50 -9.10 -12.52
CA GLY A 107 33.18 -8.94 -11.93
C GLY A 107 32.77 -7.49 -11.73
N LEU A 108 31.49 -7.21 -11.97
CA LEU A 108 30.85 -5.92 -11.76
C LEU A 108 29.48 -6.12 -11.10
N LEU A 109 29.20 -5.37 -10.03
CA LEU A 109 27.89 -5.33 -9.39
C LEU A 109 27.31 -3.93 -9.54
N ILE A 110 26.14 -3.85 -10.16
CA ILE A 110 25.41 -2.61 -10.38
C ILE A 110 24.02 -2.66 -9.74
N GLU A 111 23.51 -1.48 -9.42
CA GLU A 111 22.14 -1.22 -8.98
C GLU A 111 21.47 -0.28 -9.98
N ALA A 112 20.20 -0.51 -10.32
CA ALA A 112 19.40 0.44 -11.08
C ALA A 112 17.97 0.50 -10.53
N THR A 113 17.35 1.68 -10.57
CA THR A 113 15.95 1.89 -10.20
C THR A 113 15.23 2.59 -11.35
N GLY A 114 14.07 2.08 -11.75
CA GLY A 114 13.40 2.47 -12.99
C GLY A 114 11.92 2.13 -13.04
N SER A 115 11.28 2.47 -14.17
CA SER A 115 10.09 1.72 -14.62
C SER A 115 10.53 0.32 -15.05
N GLY A 116 9.60 -0.65 -15.07
CA GLY A 116 9.90 -2.00 -15.53
C GLY A 116 10.53 -2.01 -16.94
N GLU A 117 9.93 -1.28 -17.87
CA GLU A 117 10.43 -1.11 -19.25
C GLU A 117 11.87 -0.61 -19.31
N ARG A 118 12.20 0.47 -18.58
CA ARG A 118 13.56 1.01 -18.55
C ARG A 118 14.58 0.01 -17.99
N LEU A 119 14.15 -0.83 -17.05
CA LEU A 119 15.01 -1.87 -16.48
C LEU A 119 15.19 -3.03 -17.46
N GLU A 120 14.16 -3.41 -18.21
CA GLU A 120 14.30 -4.38 -19.30
C GLU A 120 15.24 -3.87 -20.40
N GLU A 121 15.15 -2.59 -20.78
CA GLU A 121 16.08 -1.96 -21.73
C GLU A 121 17.53 -2.00 -21.23
N LEU A 122 17.75 -1.76 -19.94
CA LEU A 122 19.06 -1.90 -19.32
C LEU A 122 19.57 -3.35 -19.41
N LEU A 123 18.73 -4.32 -19.06
CA LEU A 123 19.09 -5.74 -19.13
C LEU A 123 19.41 -6.17 -20.58
N ALA A 124 18.62 -5.71 -21.56
CA ALA A 124 18.87 -5.95 -22.97
C ALA A 124 20.19 -5.31 -23.43
N ALA A 125 20.47 -4.06 -23.02
CA ALA A 125 21.73 -3.39 -23.32
C ALA A 125 22.95 -4.07 -22.70
N LEU A 126 22.77 -4.83 -21.61
CA LEU A 126 23.79 -5.64 -20.97
C LEU A 126 23.83 -7.10 -21.47
N GLY A 127 22.91 -7.49 -22.37
CA GLY A 127 22.75 -8.87 -22.83
C GLY A 127 23.96 -9.48 -23.52
N ASP A 128 24.85 -8.64 -24.07
CA ASP A 128 26.12 -9.09 -24.66
C ASP A 128 27.14 -9.56 -23.60
N PHE A 129 26.93 -9.24 -22.32
CA PHE A 129 27.79 -9.66 -21.22
C PHE A 129 27.23 -10.89 -20.51
N ARG A 130 28.11 -11.66 -19.87
CA ARG A 130 27.69 -12.77 -19.02
C ARG A 130 27.07 -12.23 -17.74
N VAL A 131 25.75 -12.26 -17.66
CA VAL A 131 25.00 -11.98 -16.42
C VAL A 131 25.06 -13.21 -15.53
N GLU A 132 25.65 -13.08 -14.34
CA GLU A 132 25.70 -14.18 -13.36
C GLU A 132 24.41 -14.25 -12.54
N HIS A 133 23.95 -13.12 -12.03
CA HIS A 133 22.77 -13.04 -11.18
C HIS A 133 22.02 -11.72 -11.38
N ILE A 134 20.70 -11.80 -11.28
CA ILE A 134 19.81 -10.64 -11.18
C ILE A 134 18.95 -10.83 -9.93
N ALA A 135 18.90 -9.81 -9.08
CA ALA A 135 17.92 -9.71 -8.01
C ALA A 135 17.00 -8.54 -8.32
N ARG A 136 15.68 -8.77 -8.31
CA ARG A 136 14.66 -7.75 -8.57
C ARG A 136 13.83 -7.53 -7.32
N SER A 137 13.49 -6.29 -7.03
CA SER A 137 12.58 -5.98 -5.94
C SER A 137 11.14 -6.36 -6.25
N GLY A 138 10.77 -6.46 -7.54
CA GLY A 138 9.39 -6.33 -7.99
C GLY A 138 8.91 -4.87 -7.90
N PRO A 139 7.80 -4.51 -8.57
CA PRO A 139 7.29 -3.16 -8.54
C PRO A 139 6.77 -2.78 -7.15
N VAL A 140 7.03 -1.54 -6.78
CA VAL A 140 6.36 -0.83 -5.69
C VAL A 140 5.55 0.31 -6.30
N ILE A 141 4.37 0.56 -5.73
CA ILE A 141 3.47 1.62 -6.20
C ILE A 141 2.91 2.40 -5.02
N LEU A 142 2.83 3.73 -5.19
CA LEU A 142 2.13 4.62 -4.26
C LEU A 142 1.14 5.50 -5.02
N SER A 143 -0.12 5.52 -4.58
CA SER A 143 -1.10 6.45 -5.13
C SER A 143 -0.97 7.83 -4.49
N MET A 144 -0.98 8.88 -5.31
CA MET A 144 -0.98 10.29 -4.87
C MET A 144 -2.37 10.78 -4.45
N ASP A 145 -3.39 9.92 -4.43
CA ASP A 145 -4.72 10.31 -3.95
C ASP A 145 -4.65 10.79 -2.49
N SER A 146 -4.57 12.12 -2.34
CA SER A 146 -4.44 12.86 -1.08
C SER A 146 -5.74 12.93 -0.28
N ARG A 147 -6.81 12.30 -0.77
CA ARG A 147 -8.08 12.26 -0.05
C ARG A 147 -8.14 10.97 0.76
N PRO A 148 -8.02 11.02 2.11
CA PRO A 148 -8.67 10.01 2.90
C PRO A 148 -10.14 10.10 2.52
N ARG A 149 -10.67 9.14 1.75
CA ARG A 149 -12.11 8.96 1.66
C ARG A 149 -12.55 8.54 3.05
N ARG A 150 -12.81 9.53 3.92
CA ARG A 150 -13.77 9.38 5.01
C ARG A 150 -15.07 8.98 4.33
N ARG A 151 -15.33 7.67 4.25
CA ARG A 151 -16.71 7.20 4.07
C ARG A 151 -17.43 7.68 5.33
N GLY A 152 -18.08 8.83 5.22
CA GLY A 152 -19.19 9.12 6.12
C GLY A 152 -20.22 7.99 5.99
N PRO A 153 -21.01 7.73 7.03
CA PRO A 153 -22.07 6.74 6.95
C PRO A 153 -22.95 6.98 5.70
N PRO A 154 -23.42 5.93 5.00
CA PRO A 154 -24.30 6.09 3.86
C PRO A 154 -25.52 6.93 4.25
N GLY A 155 -25.80 8.01 3.51
CA GLY A 155 -27.03 8.81 3.66
C GLY A 155 -26.87 10.26 4.15
N LEU A 156 -25.68 10.72 4.56
CA LEU A 156 -25.49 12.12 4.95
C LEU A 156 -24.80 12.93 3.84
N ARG A 157 -25.52 13.91 3.27
CA ARG A 157 -24.95 14.94 2.41
C ARG A 157 -24.23 15.97 3.29
N LYS A 158 -22.98 16.29 2.94
CA LYS A 158 -22.18 17.29 3.66
C LYS A 158 -22.43 18.68 3.04
N MET A 159 -22.95 19.62 3.82
CA MET A 159 -22.91 21.06 3.52
C MET A 159 -22.30 21.77 4.74
N GLY A 160 -21.21 22.52 4.52
CA GLY A 160 -20.45 23.16 5.60
C GLY A 160 -19.75 22.18 6.55
N ASP A 161 -19.50 22.62 7.79
CA ASP A 161 -18.75 21.88 8.80
C ASP A 161 -19.59 20.85 9.60
N GLY A 162 -20.81 20.52 9.17
CA GLY A 162 -21.72 19.59 9.84
C GLY A 162 -22.27 18.45 8.98
N TYR A 163 -22.92 17.48 9.64
CA TYR A 163 -23.65 16.36 9.03
C TYR A 163 -25.10 16.33 9.56
N ILE A 164 -26.11 16.22 8.70
CA ILE A 164 -27.53 16.02 9.09
C ILE A 164 -28.00 14.66 8.59
N GLY A 165 -28.46 13.80 9.49
CA GLY A 165 -29.08 12.52 9.16
C GLY A 165 -30.53 12.71 8.74
N ALA A 166 -31.04 11.83 7.88
CA ALA A 166 -32.45 11.80 7.47
C ALA A 166 -33.33 11.27 8.62
N SER A 167 -33.36 11.95 9.76
CA SER A 167 -34.31 11.72 10.86
C SER A 167 -34.26 12.92 11.82
N GLY A 168 -35.12 13.93 11.61
CA GLY A 168 -35.60 14.95 12.58
C GLY A 168 -34.58 15.76 13.43
N PRO A 169 -34.91 17.00 13.85
CA PRO A 169 -34.02 17.77 14.70
C PRO A 169 -33.95 17.19 16.12
N VAL A 170 -32.76 16.76 16.54
CA VAL A 170 -32.45 16.47 17.95
C VAL A 170 -32.25 17.81 18.67
N LYS A 171 -33.13 18.14 19.62
CA LYS A 171 -33.01 19.35 20.45
C LYS A 171 -31.76 19.27 21.33
N GLN A 172 -30.85 20.23 21.15
CA GLN A 172 -29.66 20.43 21.97
C GLN A 172 -30.06 21.19 23.24
N LYS A 173 -29.85 20.59 24.43
CA LYS A 173 -30.12 21.23 25.72
C LYS A 173 -28.87 22.06 26.08
N GLU A 174 -28.98 23.38 25.98
CA GLU A 174 -27.92 24.32 26.38
C GLU A 174 -27.64 24.21 27.89
N ARG A 175 -26.37 24.12 28.23
CA ARG A 175 -25.85 24.39 29.57
C ARG A 175 -25.29 25.81 29.56
N SER A 176 -25.89 26.71 30.32
CA SER A 176 -25.24 27.90 30.87
C SER A 176 -25.73 28.09 32.30
N GLY A 177 -24.79 28.29 33.22
CA GLY A 177 -25.07 28.49 34.64
C GLY A 177 -25.24 29.97 34.98
N LEU A 178 -25.86 30.24 36.13
CA LEU A 178 -25.46 31.21 37.15
C LEU A 178 -26.41 31.09 38.37
N GLU A 179 -25.79 30.73 39.50
CA GLU A 179 -26.01 31.20 40.88
C GLU A 179 -27.39 31.69 41.37
N ASN A 180 -27.92 31.04 42.42
CA ASN A 180 -27.98 31.54 43.82
C ASN A 180 -29.16 30.97 44.60
N GLY A 181 -28.97 30.79 45.91
CA GLY A 181 -30.06 30.86 46.88
C GLY A 181 -30.41 29.54 47.59
N GLN A 182 -30.01 29.48 48.85
CA GLN A 182 -30.55 28.66 49.94
C GLN A 182 -32.06 28.38 49.79
N ASP A 183 -32.51 27.15 50.02
CA ASP A 183 -33.29 26.88 51.24
C ASP A 183 -33.53 25.39 51.53
N ARG A 184 -33.64 25.11 52.83
CA ARG A 184 -33.94 23.84 53.47
C ARG A 184 -35.38 23.40 53.16
N PHE A 185 -35.67 22.10 53.02
CA PHE A 185 -36.75 21.44 53.78
C PHE A 185 -36.93 19.92 53.50
N TRP A 186 -36.91 19.19 54.62
CA TRP A 186 -37.44 17.86 54.96
C TRP A 186 -36.82 16.51 54.54
N ARG A 187 -36.58 15.75 55.62
CA ARG A 187 -36.28 14.33 55.81
C ARG A 187 -37.49 13.42 55.54
N SER A 188 -37.18 12.11 55.49
CA SER A 188 -38.00 10.95 55.92
C SER A 188 -39.10 10.55 54.92
N ASN A 189 -39.43 9.28 54.61
CA ASN A 189 -39.21 7.92 55.12
C ASN A 189 -39.22 7.00 53.86
N GLY A 190 -38.61 5.82 53.77
CA GLY A 190 -38.76 4.64 54.61
C GLY A 190 -39.60 3.57 53.89
N GLY A 191 -39.06 2.35 53.72
CA GLY A 191 -39.74 1.13 53.26
C GLY A 191 -39.69 0.92 51.73
N GLY A 192 -39.13 -0.13 51.15
CA GLY A 192 -38.87 -1.48 51.63
C GLY A 192 -40.00 -2.42 51.22
N SER A 193 -39.83 -3.17 50.12
CA SER A 193 -40.27 -4.56 49.93
C SER A 193 -40.19 -4.97 48.46
N ASP A 194 -39.21 -5.83 48.15
CA ASP A 194 -39.32 -6.89 47.14
C ASP A 194 -40.43 -7.87 47.59
N PRO A 195 -41.11 -8.61 46.69
CA PRO A 195 -40.62 -9.97 46.46
C PRO A 195 -40.95 -10.62 45.09
N SER A 196 -40.07 -11.57 44.73
CA SER A 196 -40.29 -12.87 44.03
C SER A 196 -40.81 -12.88 42.60
#